data_AF-A0A832THX0-F1
#
_entry.id   AF-A0A832THX0-F1
#
_cell.length_a   1.000
_cell.length_b   1.000
_cell.length_c   1.000
_cell.angle_alpha   90.00
_cell.angle_beta   90.00
_cell.angle_gamma   90.00
#
_symmetry.space_group_name_H-M   'P 1'
#
loop_
_entity.id
_entity.type
_entity.pdbx_description
1 polymer ?
#
loop_
_entity_poly.entity_id
_entity_poly.type
_entity_poly.pdbx_seq_one_letter_code
_entity_poly.pdbx_strand_id
1 'polypeptide(L)' 'MGTKTISIRDDTYDLLKNAKREGESFSDVIDRLLVKEKGDLSVYFGALKDEKLLEGLEEDSRKIRELSRLRI' A
#
# COMPACT_ATOMS: atom_id res chain seq x y z
N MET A 1 -15.68 25.67 9.02
CA MET A 1 -14.81 25.32 7.87
C MET A 1 -15.25 26.14 6.68
N GLY A 2 -14.34 26.80 5.98
CA GLY A 2 -14.68 27.50 4.75
C GLY A 2 -14.86 26.50 3.60
N THR A 3 -15.79 26.78 2.69
CA THR A 3 -15.93 26.01 1.45
C THR A 3 -15.13 26.68 0.34
N LYS A 4 -14.60 25.88 -0.58
CA LYS A 4 -13.98 26.36 -1.82
C LYS A 4 -14.59 25.58 -2.97
N THR A 5 -14.95 26.30 -4.04
CA THR A 5 -15.40 25.67 -5.29
C THR A 5 -14.18 25.44 -6.17
N ILE A 6 -14.02 24.21 -6.63
CA ILE A 6 -12.99 23.83 -7.61
C ILE A 6 -13.68 23.23 -8.83
N SER A 7 -13.17 23.55 -10.01
CA SER A 7 -13.56 22.84 -11.23
C SER A 7 -12.62 21.67 -11.44
N ILE A 8 -13.17 20.50 -11.72
CA ILE A 8 -12.43 19.29 -12.06
C ILE A 8 -12.88 18.80 -13.42
N ARG A 9 -12.05 17.96 -14.06
CA ARG A 9 -12.45 17.27 -15.29
C ARG A 9 -13.55 16.24 -14.98
N ASP A 10 -14.40 15.98 -15.97
CA ASP A 10 -15.51 15.02 -15.83
C ASP A 10 -15.00 13.61 -15.48
N ASP A 11 -13.90 13.18 -16.10
CA ASP A 11 -13.24 11.90 -15.79
C ASP A 11 -12.85 11.78 -14.30
N THR A 12 -12.39 12.88 -13.72
CA THR A 12 -11.95 12.96 -12.33
C THR A 12 -13.15 12.94 -11.39
N TYR A 13 -14.26 13.58 -11.78
CA TYR A 13 -15.51 13.50 -11.05
C TYR A 13 -16.05 12.07 -11.00
N ASP A 14 -16.05 11.35 -12.13
CA ASP A 14 -16.51 9.97 -12.21
C ASP A 14 -15.65 9.03 -11.36
N LEU A 15 -14.33 9.22 -11.36
CA LEU A 15 -13.42 8.49 -10.48
C LEU A 15 -13.77 8.71 -8.99
N LEU A 16 -13.99 9.96 -8.58
CA LEU A 16 -14.38 10.28 -7.21
C LEU A 16 -15.75 9.71 -6.84
N LYS A 17 -16.71 9.75 -7.78
CA LYS A 17 -18.05 9.19 -7.60
C LYS A 17 -18.00 7.68 -7.39
N ASN A 18 -17.17 6.97 -8.15
CA ASN A 18 -16.98 5.52 -8.02
C ASN A 18 -16.22 5.15 -6.74
N ALA A 19 -15.30 6.00 -6.28
CA ALA A 19 -14.53 5.78 -5.06
C ALA A 19 -15.31 6.10 -3.77
N LYS A 20 -16.45 6.79 -3.88
CA LYS A 20 -17.27 7.28 -2.77
C LYS A 20 -18.01 6.15 -2.08
N ARG A 21 -17.89 6.07 -0.75
CA ARG A 21 -18.64 5.13 0.09
C ARG A 21 -20.00 5.71 0.51
N GLU A 22 -20.91 4.86 0.96
CA GLU A 22 -22.21 5.29 1.47
C GLU A 22 -22.04 6.26 2.66
N GLY A 23 -22.72 7.40 2.61
CA GLY A 23 -22.65 8.44 3.65
C GLY A 23 -21.39 9.33 3.62
N GLU A 24 -20.41 9.06 2.75
CA GLU A 24 -19.17 9.85 2.64
C GLU A 24 -19.42 11.15 1.85
N SER A 25 -18.76 12.28 2.14
CA SER A 25 -18.76 13.49 1.30
C SER A 25 -17.65 13.44 0.24
N PHE A 26 -17.68 14.31 -0.78
CA PHE A 26 -16.55 14.35 -1.73
C PHE A 26 -15.25 14.83 -1.09
N SER A 27 -15.35 15.71 -0.09
CA SER A 27 -14.19 16.13 0.72
C SER A 27 -13.59 14.94 1.47
N ASP A 28 -14.42 14.09 2.08
CA ASP A 28 -13.94 12.91 2.81
C ASP A 28 -13.25 11.90 1.88
N VAL A 29 -13.77 11.70 0.66
CA VAL A 29 -13.12 10.86 -0.36
C VAL A 29 -11.74 11.40 -0.70
N ILE A 30 -11.63 12.72 -0.95
CA ILE A 30 -10.36 13.37 -1.28
C ILE A 30 -9.38 13.20 -0.11
N ASP A 31 -9.81 13.50 1.11
CA ASP A 31 -8.97 13.38 2.29
C ASP A 31 -8.51 11.93 2.49
N ARG A 32 -9.40 10.94 2.39
CA ARG A 32 -9.04 9.52 2.51
C ARG A 32 -8.05 9.06 1.45
N LEU A 33 -8.15 9.54 0.21
CA LEU A 33 -7.23 9.18 -0.87
C LEU A 33 -5.88 9.89 -0.74
N LEU A 34 -5.87 11.11 -0.20
CA LEU A 34 -4.66 11.91 0.00
C LEU A 34 -3.91 11.56 1.27
N VAL A 35 -4.61 11.08 2.29
CA VAL A 35 -4.01 10.44 3.46
C VAL A 35 -3.37 9.15 2.94
N LYS A 36 -2.11 9.27 2.54
CA LYS A 36 -1.18 8.15 2.55
C LYS A 36 -1.09 7.72 4.00
N GLU A 37 -1.98 6.83 4.42
CA GLU A 37 -1.62 5.87 5.44
C GLU A 37 -0.40 5.14 4.86
N LYS A 38 0.80 5.64 5.19
CA LYS A 38 1.93 4.76 5.34
C LYS A 38 1.49 3.82 6.45
N GLY A 39 0.75 2.77 6.09
CA GLY A 39 0.42 1.69 6.99
C GLY A 39 1.73 1.35 7.68
N ASP A 40 1.75 1.47 9.00
CA ASP A 40 2.98 1.33 9.74
C ASP A 40 3.49 -0.09 9.52
N LEU A 41 4.47 -0.24 8.62
CA LEU A 41 5.00 -1.55 8.25
C LEU A 41 5.61 -2.27 9.47
N SER A 42 5.91 -1.53 10.55
CA SER A 42 6.37 -2.12 11.79
C SER A 42 5.33 -3.04 12.44
N VAL A 43 4.03 -2.88 12.17
CA VAL A 43 2.99 -3.80 12.68
C VAL A 43 3.12 -5.22 12.13
N TYR A 44 3.81 -5.38 10.99
CA TYR A 44 4.09 -6.69 10.39
C TYR A 44 5.47 -7.23 10.79
N PHE A 45 6.24 -6.51 11.61
CA PHE A 45 7.56 -6.96 12.04
C PHE A 45 7.46 -8.25 12.86
N GLY A 46 8.07 -9.31 12.35
CA GLY A 46 8.03 -10.63 12.99
C GLY A 46 6.78 -11.45 12.71
N ALA A 47 5.87 -11.01 11.83
CA ALA A 47 4.66 -11.77 11.48
C ALA A 47 4.91 -13.18 10.97
N LEU A 48 6.13 -13.46 10.47
CA LEU A 48 6.54 -14.78 9.98
C LEU A 48 7.51 -15.52 10.91
N LYS A 49 7.83 -14.97 12.08
CA LYS A 49 8.93 -15.45 12.95
C LYS A 49 8.84 -16.94 13.29
N ASP A 50 7.63 -17.43 13.51
CA ASP A 50 7.37 -18.81 13.94
C ASP A 50 6.87 -19.70 12.80
N GLU A 51 6.87 -19.21 11.56
CA GLU A 51 6.44 -19.97 10.40
C GLU A 51 7.57 -20.89 9.91
N LYS A 52 7.23 -22.17 9.70
CA LYS A 52 8.14 -23.17 9.11
C LYS A 52 8.70 -22.76 7.75
N LEU A 53 8.02 -21.82 7.07
CA LEU A 53 8.48 -21.20 5.83
C LEU A 53 9.88 -20.56 5.98
N LEU A 54 10.23 -20.04 7.15
CA LEU A 54 11.53 -19.39 7.37
C LEU A 54 12.70 -20.38 7.40
N GLU A 55 12.46 -21.63 7.79
CA GLU A 55 13.51 -22.66 7.90
C GLU A 55 14.15 -22.94 6.52
N GLY A 56 13.34 -23.02 5.46
CA GLY A 56 13.83 -23.23 4.10
C GLY A 56 14.37 -21.96 3.43
N LEU A 57 13.86 -20.79 3.83
CA LEU A 57 14.19 -19.51 3.21
C LEU A 57 15.67 -19.13 3.39
N GLU A 58 16.26 -19.47 4.55
CA GLU A 58 17.69 -19.22 4.78
C GLU A 58 18.56 -20.05 3.83
N GLU A 59 18.23 -21.33 3.68
CA GLU A 59 18.97 -22.24 2.82
C GLU A 59 18.87 -21.83 1.34
N ASP A 60 17.67 -21.47 0.89
CA ASP A 60 17.43 -20.99 -0.47
C ASP A 60 18.16 -19.66 -0.73
N SER A 61 18.12 -18.73 0.24
CA SER A 61 18.87 -17.47 0.15
C SER A 61 20.38 -17.69 0.03
N ARG A 62 20.92 -18.71 0.72
CA ARG A 62 22.33 -19.08 0.64
C ARG A 62 22.68 -19.61 -0.75
N LYS A 63 21.88 -20.54 -1.28
CA LYS A 63 22.04 -21.09 -2.63
C LYS A 63 22.02 -20.01 -3.70
N ILE A 64 21.08 -19.08 -3.63
CA ILE A 64 20.97 -17.96 -4.58
C ILE A 64 22.23 -17.08 -4.54
N ARG A 65 22.76 -16.78 -3.35
CA ARG A 65 23.98 -15.96 -3.21
C ARG A 65 25.22 -16.66 -3.77
N GLU A 66 25.36 -17.96 -3.55
CA GLU A 66 26.46 -18.75 -4.13
C GLU A 66 26.37 -18.78 -5.65
N LEU A 67 25.19 -19.08 -6.21
CA LEU A 67 24.96 -19.06 -7.66
C LEU A 67 25.19 -17.67 -8.27
N SER A 68 24.89 -16.59 -7.54
CA SER A 68 25.13 -15.22 -8.02
C SER A 68 26.61 -14.86 -8.02
N ARG A 69 27.41 -15.42 -7.10
CA ARG A 69 28.87 -15.21 -7.05
C ARG A 69 29.60 -15.97 -8.15
N LEU A 70 29.04 -17.08 -8.63
CA LEU A 70 29.57 -17.86 -9.76
C LEU A 70 29.31 -17.20 -11.13
N ARG A 71 28.64 -16.04 -11.16
CA ARG A 71 28.25 -15.30 -12.35
C ARG A 71 29.18 -14.12 -12.69
N ILE A 72 30.27 -13.94 -11.94
CA ILE A 72 31.34 -12.94 -12.13
C ILE A 72 32.62 -13.70 -12.48
#